data_AF-A0AAE1UHH2-F1
#
_entry.id   AF-A0AAE1UHH2-F1
#
_cell.length_a   1.000
_cell.length_b   1.000
_cell.length_c   1.000
_cell.angle_alpha   90.00
_cell.angle_beta   90.00
_cell.angle_gamma   90.00
#
_symmetry.space_group_name_H-M   'P 1'
#
loop_
_entity.id
_entity.type
_entity.pdbx_description
1 polymer ?
#
loop_
_entity_poly.entity_id
_entity_poly.type
_entity_poly.pdbx_seq_one_letter_code
_entity_poly.pdbx_strand_id
1 'polypeptide(L)'
;MGKRYISPVSRKILASLKTALKLKDEEFYDIGCHAWTNFLYNLDESTLVGLIEEVVAVMKPLVKKRPEEMAPVLTSVLVETPSVKEFLANMPLLPEDDSLSIINQAILEHQLKVVGGSTEGVV
;
A
#
# COMPACT_ATOMS: atom_id res chain seq x y z
N MET A 1 3.38 -14.65 -12.83
CA MET A 1 4.39 -15.42 -12.06
C MET A 1 3.93 -15.44 -10.61
N GLY A 2 3.82 -16.61 -9.97
CA GLY A 2 3.24 -16.70 -8.61
C GLY A 2 4.18 -16.31 -7.47
N LYS A 3 3.63 -16.23 -6.25
CA LYS A 3 4.31 -15.76 -5.02
C LYS A 3 5.71 -16.31 -4.79
N ARG A 4 5.90 -17.62 -4.99
CA ARG A 4 7.20 -18.32 -4.82
C ARG A 4 8.36 -17.75 -5.64
N TYR A 5 8.08 -17.03 -6.73
CA TYR A 5 9.11 -16.44 -7.58
C TYR A 5 9.27 -14.94 -7.40
N ILE A 6 8.19 -14.24 -7.03
CA ILE A 6 8.18 -12.78 -6.92
C ILE A 6 8.74 -12.33 -5.57
N SER A 7 8.32 -12.96 -4.47
CA SER A 7 8.76 -12.56 -3.13
C SER A 7 10.28 -12.57 -2.93
N PRO A 8 11.05 -13.60 -3.38
CA PRO A 8 12.51 -13.63 -3.18
C PRO A 8 13.25 -12.49 -3.89
N VAL A 9 12.65 -11.89 -4.92
CA VAL A 9 13.22 -10.79 -5.70
C VAL A 9 12.46 -9.47 -5.48
N SER A 10 11.58 -9.43 -4.48
CA SER A 10 10.67 -8.31 -4.22
C SER A 10 11.38 -6.96 -4.09
N ARG A 11 12.53 -6.91 -3.41
CA ARG A 11 13.36 -5.70 -3.30
C ARG A 11 13.84 -5.17 -4.65
N LYS A 12 14.24 -6.06 -5.58
CA LYS A 12 14.68 -5.67 -6.93
C LYS A 12 13.50 -5.17 -7.77
N ILE A 13 12.36 -5.84 -7.67
CA ILE A 13 11.13 -5.41 -8.36
C ILE A 13 10.67 -4.05 -7.82
N LEU A 14 10.62 -3.87 -6.49
CA LEU A 14 10.26 -2.61 -5.85
C LEU A 14 11.18 -1.46 -6.29
N ALA A 15 12.50 -1.69 -6.35
CA ALA A 15 13.45 -0.69 -6.85
C ALA A 15 13.21 -0.32 -8.33
N SER A 16 12.80 -1.29 -9.15
CA SER A 16 12.46 -1.07 -10.56
C SER A 16 11.17 -0.27 -10.70
N LEU A 17 10.13 -0.64 -9.95
CA LEU A 17 8.85 0.07 -9.91
C LEU A 17 9.01 1.51 -9.39
N LYS A 18 9.79 1.71 -8.34
CA LYS A 18 10.21 3.04 -7.83
C LYS A 18 10.83 3.91 -8.92
N THR A 19 11.69 3.31 -9.74
CA THR A 19 12.37 4.03 -10.81
C THR A 19 11.40 4.37 -11.93
N ALA A 20 10.50 3.46 -12.28
CA ALA A 20 9.46 3.68 -13.30
C ALA A 20 8.52 4.84 -12.92
N LEU A 21 8.21 5.04 -11.62
CA LEU A 21 7.39 6.18 -11.16
C LEU A 21 8.00 7.57 -11.44
N LYS A 22 9.31 7.63 -11.76
CA LYS A 22 9.97 8.89 -12.16
C LYS A 22 9.68 9.26 -13.61
N LEU A 23 9.20 8.31 -14.41
CA LEU A 23 8.70 8.56 -15.76
C LEU A 23 7.33 9.23 -15.62
N LYS A 24 7.17 10.41 -16.24
CA LYS A 24 5.98 11.27 -16.05
C LYS A 24 5.00 11.19 -17.22
N ASP A 25 5.21 10.27 -18.16
CA ASP A 25 4.31 10.12 -19.30
C ASP A 25 3.04 9.35 -18.89
N GLU A 26 1.89 9.81 -19.37
CA GLU A 26 0.59 9.25 -18.98
C GLU A 26 0.46 7.77 -19.36
N GLU A 27 1.05 7.34 -20.49
CA GLU A 27 1.08 5.92 -20.90
C GLU A 27 1.79 5.01 -19.88
N PHE A 28 2.75 5.55 -19.11
CA PHE A 28 3.44 4.77 -18.08
C PHE A 28 2.65 4.65 -16.78
N TYR A 29 1.64 5.50 -16.55
CA TYR A 29 0.80 5.37 -15.35
C TYR A 29 -0.07 4.13 -15.43
N ASP A 30 -0.72 3.87 -16.57
CA ASP A 30 -1.59 2.70 -16.72
C ASP A 30 -0.76 1.41 -16.63
N ILE A 31 0.41 1.35 -17.29
CA ILE A 31 1.36 0.24 -17.16
C ILE A 31 1.82 0.11 -15.69
N GLY A 32 2.08 1.23 -15.03
CA GLY A 32 2.44 1.30 -13.62
C GLY A 32 1.37 0.67 -12.73
N CYS A 33 0.10 1.04 -12.91
CA CYS A 33 -1.03 0.50 -12.15
C CYS A 33 -1.09 -1.03 -12.26
N HIS A 34 -0.94 -1.57 -13.47
CA HIS A 34 -0.89 -3.01 -13.70
C HIS A 34 0.33 -3.67 -13.04
N ALA A 35 1.51 -3.06 -13.16
CA ALA A 35 2.74 -3.62 -12.61
C ALA A 35 2.74 -3.64 -11.08
N TRP A 36 2.28 -2.55 -10.43
CA TRP A 36 2.13 -2.48 -8.98
C TRP A 36 1.04 -3.42 -8.46
N THR A 37 -0.10 -3.49 -9.14
CA THR A 37 -1.18 -4.41 -8.79
C THR A 37 -0.72 -5.87 -8.82
N ASN A 38 -0.05 -6.26 -9.90
CA ASN A 38 0.50 -7.61 -10.03
C ASN A 38 1.59 -7.89 -9.01
N PHE A 39 2.46 -6.92 -8.71
CA PHE A 39 3.48 -7.06 -7.69
C PHE A 39 2.86 -7.37 -6.33
N LEU A 40 1.92 -6.54 -5.88
CA LEU A 40 1.25 -6.67 -4.58
C LEU A 40 0.52 -8.02 -4.42
N TYR A 41 -0.28 -8.43 -5.41
CA TYR A 41 -1.00 -9.71 -5.33
C TYR A 41 -0.09 -10.94 -5.37
N ASN A 42 1.13 -10.81 -5.90
CA ASN A 42 2.10 -11.88 -5.99
C ASN A 42 3.16 -11.82 -4.89
N LEU A 43 2.94 -11.10 -3.79
CA LEU A 43 3.75 -11.25 -2.58
C LEU A 43 3.15 -12.33 -1.68
N ASP A 44 4.01 -13.14 -1.05
CA ASP A 44 3.62 -13.85 0.16
C ASP A 44 3.44 -12.88 1.32
N GLU A 45 2.71 -13.33 2.32
CA GLU A 45 2.26 -12.49 3.43
C GLU A 45 3.42 -11.91 4.24
N SER A 46 4.46 -12.70 4.53
CA SER A 46 5.64 -12.24 5.26
C SER A 46 6.37 -11.12 4.52
N THR A 47 6.54 -11.29 3.21
CA THR A 47 7.18 -10.29 2.35
C THR A 47 6.32 -9.05 2.19
N LEU A 48 5.00 -9.20 2.06
CA LEU A 48 4.06 -8.09 1.97
C LEU A 48 4.12 -7.23 3.23
N VAL A 49 3.97 -7.86 4.40
CA VAL A 49 4.05 -7.19 5.71
C VAL A 49 5.38 -6.45 5.87
N GLY A 50 6.50 -7.07 5.49
CA GLY A 50 7.82 -6.43 5.59
C GLY A 50 8.06 -5.25 4.63
N LEU A 51 7.17 -5.00 3.67
CA LEU A 51 7.33 -3.95 2.66
C LEU A 51 6.19 -2.92 2.63
N ILE A 52 5.04 -3.20 3.27
CA ILE A 52 3.80 -2.48 2.96
C ILE A 52 3.87 -0.98 3.30
N GLU A 53 4.49 -0.59 4.41
CA GLU A 53 4.67 0.81 4.77
C GLU A 53 5.50 1.57 3.72
N GLU A 54 6.60 0.97 3.27
CA GLU A 54 7.46 1.54 2.21
C GLU A 54 6.71 1.63 0.88
N VAL A 55 5.98 0.57 0.52
CA VAL A 55 5.21 0.49 -0.71
C VAL A 55 4.15 1.59 -0.76
N VAL A 56 3.35 1.75 0.29
CA VAL A 56 2.32 2.80 0.39
C VAL A 56 2.92 4.19 0.27
N ALA A 57 4.03 4.47 0.98
CA ALA A 57 4.70 5.77 0.91
C ALA A 57 5.19 6.10 -0.50
N VAL A 58 5.67 5.09 -1.23
CA VAL A 58 6.28 5.22 -2.55
C VAL A 58 5.27 5.31 -3.68
N MET A 59 4.12 4.64 -3.54
CA MET A 59 3.08 4.58 -4.57
C MET A 59 2.23 5.86 -4.67
N LYS A 60 2.34 6.78 -3.70
CA LYS A 60 1.62 8.06 -3.68
C LYS A 60 1.51 8.80 -5.03
N PRO A 61 2.56 9.01 -5.84
CA PRO A 61 2.43 9.70 -7.12
C PRO A 61 1.52 8.95 -8.11
N LEU A 62 1.53 7.62 -8.10
CA LEU A 62 0.66 6.82 -8.95
C LEU A 62 -0.78 6.86 -8.45
N VAL A 63 -0.98 6.69 -7.15
CA VAL A 63 -2.31 6.77 -6.52
C VAL A 63 -2.95 8.14 -6.72
N LYS A 64 -2.16 9.22 -6.67
CA LYS A 64 -2.64 10.57 -6.99
C LYS A 64 -3.09 10.72 -8.44
N LYS A 65 -2.49 9.96 -9.36
CA LYS A 65 -2.74 10.06 -10.80
C LYS A 65 -3.86 9.13 -11.28
N ARG A 66 -3.98 7.95 -10.67
CA ARG A 66 -4.95 6.90 -10.99
C ARG A 66 -5.57 6.31 -9.71
N PRO A 67 -6.31 7.11 -8.92
CA PRO A 67 -6.86 6.64 -7.65
C PRO A 67 -7.85 5.49 -7.85
N GLU A 68 -8.74 5.60 -8.84
CA GLU A 68 -9.75 4.58 -9.17
C GLU A 68 -9.14 3.23 -9.56
N GLU A 69 -8.05 3.22 -10.35
CA GLU A 69 -7.38 1.98 -10.74
C GLU A 69 -6.63 1.31 -9.59
N MET A 70 -6.09 2.12 -8.66
CA MET A 70 -5.31 1.60 -7.54
C MET A 70 -6.16 1.21 -6.34
N ALA A 71 -7.35 1.81 -6.19
CA ALA A 71 -8.24 1.58 -5.05
C ALA A 71 -8.59 0.09 -4.81
N PRO A 72 -8.89 -0.74 -5.83
CA PRO A 72 -9.24 -2.15 -5.59
C PRO A 72 -8.10 -2.95 -4.98
N VAL A 73 -6.88 -2.83 -5.51
CA VAL A 73 -5.73 -3.57 -4.97
C VAL A 73 -5.33 -3.04 -3.60
N LEU A 74 -5.37 -1.73 -3.38
CA LEU A 74 -5.05 -1.15 -2.08
C LEU A 74 -6.08 -1.50 -1.03
N THR A 75 -7.37 -1.52 -1.36
CA THR A 75 -8.42 -1.99 -0.44
C THR A 75 -8.18 -3.45 -0.06
N SER A 76 -7.89 -4.30 -1.05
CA SER A 76 -7.64 -5.72 -0.78
C SER A 76 -6.40 -5.98 0.08
N VAL A 77 -5.32 -5.25 -0.19
CA VAL A 77 -4.07 -5.39 0.55
C VAL A 77 -4.13 -4.74 1.93
N LEU A 78 -4.69 -3.54 2.05
CA LEU A 78 -4.63 -2.75 3.27
C LEU A 78 -5.81 -3.00 4.22
N VAL A 79 -7.00 -3.25 3.67
CA VAL A 79 -8.25 -3.34 4.45
C VAL A 79 -8.71 -4.79 4.60
N GLU A 80 -8.48 -5.66 3.61
CA GLU A 80 -8.94 -7.04 3.66
C GLU A 80 -7.89 -8.02 4.23
N THR A 81 -6.61 -7.65 4.25
CA THR A 81 -5.52 -8.51 4.75
C THR A 81 -5.25 -8.27 6.25
N PRO A 82 -5.58 -9.21 7.16
CA PRO A 82 -5.50 -8.97 8.61
C PRO A 82 -4.10 -8.63 9.12
N SER A 83 -3.07 -9.31 8.61
CA SER A 83 -1.67 -9.10 9.02
C SER A 83 -1.11 -7.74 8.59
N VAL A 84 -1.72 -7.08 7.61
CA VAL A 84 -1.35 -5.72 7.21
C VAL A 84 -2.01 -4.66 8.09
N LYS A 85 -3.17 -4.97 8.71
CA LYS A 85 -3.94 -4.01 9.53
C LYS A 85 -3.14 -3.45 10.71
N GLU A 86 -2.23 -4.25 11.25
CA GLU A 86 -1.36 -3.84 12.36
C GLU A 86 -0.41 -2.69 11.98
N PHE A 87 -0.12 -2.52 10.69
CA PHE A 87 0.78 -1.50 10.16
C PHE A 87 0.05 -0.22 9.73
N LEU A 88 -1.29 -0.25 9.60
CA LEU A 88 -2.08 0.90 9.14
C LEU A 88 -1.87 2.15 10.01
N ALA A 89 -1.66 1.97 11.32
CA ALA A 89 -1.43 3.09 12.24
C ALA A 89 -0.17 3.91 11.89
N ASN A 90 0.82 3.29 11.26
CA ASN A 90 2.07 3.97 10.88
C ASN A 90 2.04 4.52 9.44
N MET A 91 1.00 4.15 8.66
CA MET A 91 0.92 4.55 7.27
C MET A 91 0.48 6.01 7.15
N PRO A 92 1.04 6.77 6.19
CA PRO A 92 0.52 8.08 5.88
C PRO A 92 -0.82 7.96 5.14
N LEU A 93 -1.68 8.96 5.30
CA LEU A 93 -2.90 9.06 4.50
C LEU A 93 -2.56 9.13 3.00
N LEU A 94 -3.46 8.53 2.22
CA LEU A 94 -3.48 8.61 0.76
C LEU A 94 -4.12 9.93 0.31
N PRO A 95 -3.93 10.35 -0.95
CA PRO A 95 -4.60 11.53 -1.50
C PRO A 95 -6.12 11.51 -1.27
N GLU A 96 -6.71 12.70 -1.16
CA GLU A 96 -8.17 12.85 -1.03
C GLU A 96 -8.84 12.47 -2.36
N ASP A 97 -9.56 11.35 -2.35
CA ASP A 97 -10.35 10.82 -3.46
C ASP A 97 -11.43 9.89 -2.90
N ASP A 98 -12.64 9.93 -3.47
CA ASP A 98 -13.77 9.12 -3.00
C ASP A 98 -13.46 7.61 -3.04
N SER A 99 -12.71 7.15 -4.03
CA SER A 99 -12.31 5.74 -4.21
C SER A 99 -11.37 5.26 -3.10
N LEU A 100 -10.65 6.18 -2.45
CA LEU A 100 -9.67 5.90 -1.41
C LEU A 100 -10.22 6.14 0.00
N SER A 101 -11.47 6.64 0.12
CA SER A 101 -12.08 7.03 1.38
C SER A 101 -12.10 5.90 2.42
N ILE A 102 -12.46 4.68 2.00
CA ILE A 102 -12.48 3.50 2.88
C ILE A 102 -11.07 3.19 3.42
N ILE A 103 -10.03 3.33 2.59
CA ILE A 103 -8.65 3.06 2.98
C ILE A 103 -8.18 4.12 3.98
N ASN A 104 -8.43 5.40 3.70
CA ASN A 104 -8.08 6.50 4.59
C ASN A 104 -8.82 6.39 5.93
N GLN A 105 -10.10 6.01 5.92
CA GLN A 105 -10.87 5.75 7.12
C GLN A 105 -10.25 4.62 7.95
N ALA A 106 -9.88 3.49 7.33
CA ALA A 106 -9.22 2.39 8.01
C ALA A 106 -7.88 2.82 8.64
N ILE A 107 -7.08 3.63 7.95
CA ILE A 107 -5.83 4.19 8.49
C ILE A 107 -6.12 5.05 9.74
N LEU A 108 -7.07 5.98 9.65
CA LEU A 108 -7.44 6.88 10.76
C LEU A 108 -7.98 6.11 11.98
N GLU A 109 -8.87 5.14 11.77
CA GLU A 109 -9.41 4.32 12.85
C GLU A 109 -8.31 3.57 13.61
N HIS A 110 -7.29 3.08 12.90
CA HIS A 110 -6.15 2.41 13.52
C HIS A 110 -5.21 3.38 14.24
N GLN A 111 -4.97 4.58 13.69
CA GLN A 111 -4.21 5.63 14.37
C GLN A 111 -4.86 6.06 15.69
N LEU A 112 -6.18 6.26 15.70
CA LEU A 112 -6.92 6.65 16.89
C LEU A 112 -6.90 5.57 17.98
N LYS A 113 -6.98 4.29 17.61
CA LYS A 113 -6.90 3.16 18.57
C LYS A 113 -5.55 3.11 19.28
N VAL A 114 -4.45 3.38 18.58
CA VAL A 114 -3.11 3.42 19.19
C VAL A 114 -2.97 4.57 20.18
N VAL A 115 -3.54 5.74 19.86
CA VAL A 115 -3.53 6.91 20.76
C VAL A 115 -4.41 6.68 21.99
N GLY A 116 -5.58 6.05 21.84
CA GLY A 116 -6.49 5.74 22.95
C GLY A 116 -6.00 4.61 23.89
N GLY A 117 -5.17 3.69 23.39
CA GLY A 117 -4.59 2.60 24.20
C GLY A 117 -3.41 3.02 25.08
N SER A 118 -2.90 4.25 24.94
CA SER A 118 -1.75 4.74 25.71
C SER A 118 -2.13 5.40 27.05
N THR A 119 -3.42 5.44 27.41
CA THR A 119 -3.91 6.13 28.64
C THR A 119 -4.41 5.23 29.77
N GLU A 120 -4.39 3.89 29.64
CA GLU A 120 -4.87 2.97 30.69
C GLU A 120 -3.73 2.23 31.42
N GLY A 121 -2.72 2.98 31.86
CA GLY A 121 -1.53 2.41 32.52
C GLY A 121 -0.92 3.29 33.61
N VAL A 122 -1.73 4.06 34.33
CA VAL A 122 -1.33 4.67 35.61
C VAL A 122 -2.55 4.69 36.53
N VAL A 123 -2.71 3.67 37.37
CA VAL A 123 -3.03 3.72 38.82
C VAL A 123 -2.78 2.33 39.41
#